data_AF-A0A2S2QM03-F1
#
_entry.id   AF-A0A2S2QM03-F1
#
_cell.length_a   1.000
_cell.length_b   1.000
_cell.length_c   1.000
_cell.angle_alpha   90.00
_cell.angle_beta   90.00
_cell.angle_gamma   90.00
#
_symmetry.space_group_name_H-M   'P 1'
#
loop_
_entity.id
_entity.type
_entity.pdbx_description
1 polymer ?
#
loop_
_entity_poly.entity_id
_entity_poly.type
_entity_poly.pdbx_seq_one_letter_code
_entity_poly.pdbx_strand_id
1 'polypeptide(L)'
;FFHFDNMSDSRYLSKEFIIEFLEKYRQFPCLWKIKSKDYTNKNLKNRAYDELLTVCKNINPEANRDFVVKKIQSFRGSFRKELKKVEDSKRSGKSADDVHVPTLWYYHLLEFTVDQELPTDSISNFNNTGVNDDLDSTTGDITDEGCSNTLIQNIINNDFNDDNTRVEQTATKLFTSIPSVPQKKKT
;
A
#
# COMPACT_ATOMS: atom_id res chain seq x y z
N PHE A 1 -15.81 11.38 14.82
CA PHE A 1 -14.39 11.62 15.13
C PHE A 1 -13.62 11.65 13.80
N PHE A 2 -13.79 12.72 13.01
CA PHE A 2 -13.42 12.74 11.58
C PHE A 2 -12.76 14.08 11.21
N HIS A 3 -11.43 14.10 11.07
CA HIS A 3 -10.74 15.27 10.53
C HIS A 3 -9.32 15.00 9.98
N PHE A 4 -8.99 13.76 9.61
CA PHE A 4 -7.64 13.41 9.11
C PHE A 4 -7.61 12.83 7.68
N ASP A 5 -8.76 12.48 7.11
CA ASP A 5 -8.86 11.82 5.80
C ASP A 5 -8.62 12.78 4.62
N ASN A 6 -8.92 14.08 4.78
CA ASN A 6 -8.90 15.06 3.69
C ASN A 6 -7.52 15.27 3.02
N MET A 7 -6.41 14.99 3.70
CA MET A 7 -5.06 15.10 3.11
C MET A 7 -4.58 13.79 2.43
N SER A 8 -5.41 12.75 2.44
CA SER A 8 -5.13 11.50 1.72
C SER A 8 -5.53 11.57 0.24
N ASP A 9 -6.53 12.38 -0.12
CA ASP A 9 -7.13 12.46 -1.44
C ASP A 9 -6.12 12.81 -2.55
N SER A 10 -6.01 11.93 -3.56
CA SER A 10 -5.12 12.12 -4.71
C SER A 10 -5.47 13.33 -5.59
N ARG A 11 -6.68 13.90 -5.50
CA ARG A 11 -7.09 15.06 -6.30
C ARG A 11 -6.35 16.36 -6.00
N TYR A 12 -5.68 16.45 -4.84
CA TYR A 12 -4.89 17.62 -4.43
C TYR A 12 -3.37 17.44 -4.60
N LEU A 13 -2.93 16.31 -5.16
CA LEU A 13 -1.52 16.05 -5.45
C LEU A 13 -1.19 16.48 -6.89
N SER A 14 0.06 16.87 -7.14
CA SER A 14 0.53 17.09 -8.51
C SER A 14 0.55 15.77 -9.29
N LYS A 15 0.35 15.83 -10.61
CA LYS A 15 0.35 14.63 -11.46
C LYS A 15 1.73 14.00 -11.48
N GLU A 16 2.74 14.86 -11.46
CA GLU A 16 4.16 14.57 -11.42
C GLU A 16 4.52 13.75 -10.19
N PHE A 17 4.04 14.15 -8.99
CA PHE A 17 4.19 13.35 -7.77
C PHE A 17 3.47 12.00 -7.86
N ILE A 18 2.25 11.96 -8.40
CA ILE A 18 1.49 10.70 -8.54
C ILE A 18 2.23 9.73 -9.47
N ILE A 19 2.78 10.21 -10.59
CA ILE A 19 3.57 9.40 -11.53
C ILE A 19 4.85 8.91 -10.85
N GLU A 20 5.63 9.80 -10.22
CA GLU A 20 6.88 9.45 -9.52
C GLU A 20 6.63 8.41 -8.43
N PHE A 21 5.64 8.64 -7.56
CA PHE A 21 5.30 7.74 -6.46
C PHE A 21 4.83 6.38 -6.95
N LEU A 22 3.98 6.31 -7.99
CA LEU A 22 3.45 5.04 -8.49
C LEU A 22 4.49 4.23 -9.29
N GLU A 23 5.33 4.86 -10.12
CA GLU A 23 6.44 4.15 -10.77
C GLU A 23 7.51 3.71 -9.77
N LYS A 24 7.78 4.50 -8.72
CA LYS A 24 8.66 4.08 -7.62
C LYS A 24 8.06 2.90 -6.83
N TYR A 25 6.76 2.91 -6.56
CA TYR A 25 6.05 1.80 -5.90
C TYR A 25 6.06 0.52 -6.75
N ARG A 26 5.88 0.66 -8.07
CA ARG A 26 5.94 -0.44 -9.06
C ARG A 26 7.28 -1.18 -9.03
N GLN A 27 8.39 -0.46 -8.85
CA GLN A 27 9.75 -1.03 -8.74
C GLN A 27 9.96 -1.89 -7.47
N PHE A 28 9.04 -1.88 -6.50
CA PHE A 28 9.21 -2.56 -5.21
C PHE A 28 8.25 -3.75 -5.03
N PRO A 29 8.48 -4.92 -5.68
CA PRO A 29 7.62 -6.10 -5.56
C PRO A 29 7.49 -6.63 -4.12
N CYS A 30 8.45 -6.32 -3.23
CA CYS A 30 8.34 -6.59 -1.80
C CYS A 30 7.13 -5.91 -1.11
N LEU A 31 6.59 -4.83 -1.68
CA LEU A 31 5.45 -4.09 -1.14
C LEU A 31 4.09 -4.54 -1.72
N TRP A 32 4.08 -5.26 -2.85
CA TRP A 32 2.84 -5.51 -3.60
C TRP A 32 2.68 -6.95 -4.14
N LYS A 33 3.76 -7.65 -4.46
CA LYS A 33 3.72 -8.96 -5.14
C LYS A 33 3.74 -10.10 -4.11
N ILE A 34 2.57 -10.42 -3.55
CA ILE A 34 2.38 -11.42 -2.47
C ILE A 34 3.00 -12.78 -2.83
N LYS A 35 2.93 -13.17 -4.11
CA LYS A 35 3.49 -14.42 -4.64
C LYS A 35 5.03 -14.40 -4.81
N SER A 36 5.73 -13.32 -4.48
CA SER A 36 7.20 -13.25 -4.52
C SER A 36 7.86 -13.56 -3.16
N LYS A 37 9.05 -14.16 -3.19
CA LYS A 37 9.93 -14.33 -2.01
C LYS A 37 10.31 -12.99 -1.38
N ASP A 38 10.27 -11.91 -2.14
CA ASP A 38 10.58 -10.54 -1.69
C ASP A 38 9.56 -10.00 -0.70
N TYR A 39 8.31 -10.48 -0.74
CA TYR A 39 7.19 -9.96 0.06
C TYR A 39 7.30 -10.28 1.55
N THR A 40 8.00 -11.35 1.91
CA THR A 40 8.30 -11.71 3.31
C THR A 40 9.60 -11.07 3.83
N ASN A 41 10.39 -10.42 2.97
CA ASN A 41 11.67 -9.85 3.34
C ASN A 41 11.50 -8.46 3.98
N LYS A 42 11.36 -8.43 5.32
CA LYS A 42 11.25 -7.19 6.12
C LYS A 42 12.33 -6.14 5.80
N ASN A 43 13.58 -6.56 5.58
CA ASN A 43 14.67 -5.64 5.24
C ASN A 43 14.47 -4.95 3.88
N LEU A 44 13.93 -5.67 2.89
CA LEU A 44 13.66 -5.14 1.56
C LEU A 44 12.42 -4.23 1.56
N LYS A 45 11.36 -4.64 2.29
CA LYS A 45 10.21 -3.78 2.60
C LYS A 45 10.62 -2.47 3.27
N ASN A 46 11.52 -2.53 4.26
CA ASN A 46 11.97 -1.34 4.97
C ASN A 46 12.62 -0.31 4.05
N ARG A 47 13.61 -0.71 3.24
CA ARG A 47 14.25 0.19 2.27
C ARG A 47 13.25 0.76 1.26
N ALA A 48 12.34 -0.07 0.75
CA ALA A 48 11.31 0.36 -0.19
C ALA A 48 10.37 1.43 0.40
N TYR A 49 10.03 1.32 1.68
CA TYR A 49 9.27 2.36 2.39
C TYR A 49 10.09 3.64 2.61
N ASP A 50 11.39 3.57 2.89
CA ASP A 50 12.24 4.76 3.08
C ASP A 50 12.51 5.51 1.77
N GLU A 51 12.63 4.78 0.65
CA GLU A 51 12.67 5.32 -0.70
C GLU A 51 11.36 6.06 -1.06
N LEU A 52 10.19 5.46 -0.80
CA LEU A 52 8.89 6.12 -1.01
C LEU A 52 8.64 7.27 -0.02
N LEU A 53 9.18 7.18 1.19
CA LEU A 53 9.13 8.27 2.18
C LEU A 53 9.93 9.49 1.70
N THR A 54 11.04 9.28 1.01
CA THR A 54 11.85 10.35 0.41
C THR A 54 11.04 11.11 -0.65
N VAL A 55 10.33 10.38 -1.53
CA VAL A 55 9.40 11.00 -2.50
C VAL A 55 8.28 11.78 -1.78
N CYS A 56 7.67 11.21 -0.73
CA CYS A 56 6.65 11.91 0.06
C CYS A 56 7.17 13.19 0.75
N LYS A 57 8.43 13.23 1.17
CA LYS A 57 9.01 14.41 1.84
C LYS A 57 9.18 15.62 0.92
N ASN A 58 9.23 15.41 -0.39
CA ASN A 58 9.25 16.49 -1.39
C ASN A 58 7.93 17.30 -1.41
N ILE A 59 6.80 16.71 -1.01
CA ILE A 59 5.49 17.39 -0.94
C ILE A 59 5.04 17.71 0.49
N ASN A 60 5.55 16.98 1.49
CA ASN A 60 5.21 17.16 2.90
C ASN A 60 6.42 16.78 3.78
N PRO A 61 7.19 17.74 4.30
CA PRO A 61 8.37 17.45 5.14
C PRO A 61 8.04 16.59 6.37
N GLU A 62 6.85 16.75 6.94
CA GLU A 62 6.32 15.98 8.07
C GLU A 62 5.78 14.59 7.67
N ALA A 63 6.00 14.15 6.43
CA ALA A 63 5.66 12.79 6.03
C ALA A 63 6.44 11.76 6.87
N ASN A 64 5.71 10.81 7.43
CA ASN A 64 6.23 9.65 8.13
C ASN A 64 5.91 8.35 7.35
N ARG A 65 6.35 7.20 7.88
CA ARG A 65 6.11 5.90 7.24
C ARG A 65 4.62 5.54 7.14
N ASP A 66 3.80 5.92 8.12
CA ASP A 66 2.35 5.69 8.08
C ASP A 66 1.68 6.48 6.95
N PHE A 67 2.17 7.69 6.65
CA PHE A 67 1.70 8.49 5.51
C PHE A 67 1.95 7.75 4.19
N VAL A 68 3.11 7.12 4.01
CA VAL A 68 3.40 6.29 2.83
C VAL A 68 2.43 5.11 2.73
N VAL A 69 2.21 4.36 3.81
CA VAL A 69 1.29 3.21 3.82
C VAL A 69 -0.15 3.64 3.55
N LYS A 70 -0.63 4.70 4.21
CA LYS A 70 -1.97 5.28 3.98
C LYS A 70 -2.11 5.78 2.53
N LYS A 71 -1.06 6.36 1.94
CA LYS A 71 -1.06 6.83 0.54
C LYS A 71 -1.10 5.66 -0.45
N ILE A 72 -0.32 4.59 -0.25
CA ILE A 72 -0.43 3.33 -1.03
C ILE A 72 -1.84 2.76 -0.94
N GLN A 73 -2.41 2.66 0.26
CA GLN A 73 -3.74 2.09 0.46
C GLN A 73 -4.85 2.99 -0.13
N SER A 74 -4.68 4.31 -0.15
CA SER A 74 -5.56 5.24 -0.85
C SER A 74 -5.54 5.02 -2.36
N PHE A 75 -4.35 4.94 -2.97
CA PHE A 75 -4.19 4.66 -4.40
C PHE A 75 -4.80 3.31 -4.81
N ARG A 76 -4.46 2.23 -4.09
CA ARG A 76 -5.06 0.90 -4.31
C ARG A 76 -6.57 0.88 -4.04
N GLY A 77 -7.05 1.67 -3.07
CA GLY A 77 -8.48 1.84 -2.79
C GLY A 77 -9.26 2.45 -3.96
N SER A 78 -8.72 3.51 -4.58
CA SER A 78 -9.29 4.10 -5.79
C SER A 78 -9.23 3.13 -6.98
N PHE A 79 -8.09 2.44 -7.15
CA PHE A 79 -7.90 1.47 -8.24
C PHE A 79 -8.89 0.31 -8.17
N ARG A 80 -9.04 -0.34 -7.00
CA ARG A 80 -10.05 -1.40 -6.77
C ARG A 80 -11.47 -0.97 -7.11
N LYS A 81 -11.86 0.25 -6.74
CA LYS A 81 -13.20 0.80 -7.03
C LYS A 81 -13.43 1.01 -8.53
N GLU A 82 -12.40 1.31 -9.31
CA GLU A 82 -12.51 1.45 -10.76
C GLU A 82 -12.43 0.09 -11.46
N LEU A 83 -11.50 -0.79 -11.07
CA LEU A 83 -11.35 -2.17 -11.57
C LEU A 83 -12.67 -2.96 -11.41
N LYS A 84 -13.37 -2.84 -10.27
CA LYS A 84 -14.66 -3.50 -10.09
C LYS A 84 -15.69 -3.08 -11.16
N LYS A 85 -15.75 -1.80 -11.54
CA LYS A 85 -16.67 -1.32 -12.60
C LYS A 85 -16.33 -1.92 -13.97
N VAL A 86 -15.03 -2.04 -14.28
CA VAL A 86 -14.55 -2.66 -15.52
C VAL A 86 -14.97 -4.13 -15.59
N GLU A 87 -14.75 -4.90 -14.52
CA GLU A 87 -15.10 -6.32 -14.50
C GLU A 87 -16.62 -6.57 -14.40
N ASP A 88 -17.37 -5.78 -13.63
CA ASP A 88 -18.84 -5.87 -13.59
C ASP A 88 -19.47 -5.52 -14.95
N SER A 89 -18.92 -4.52 -15.65
CA SER A 89 -19.32 -4.16 -17.01
C SER A 89 -19.09 -5.33 -17.99
N LYS A 90 -17.87 -5.90 -18.04
CA LYS A 90 -17.57 -7.09 -18.85
C LYS A 90 -18.50 -8.28 -18.53
N ARG A 91 -18.70 -8.55 -17.24
CA ARG A 91 -19.51 -9.68 -16.74
C ARG A 91 -21.00 -9.55 -17.08
N SER A 92 -21.51 -8.32 -17.22
CA SER A 92 -22.92 -8.06 -17.50
C SER A 92 -23.39 -8.39 -18.93
N GLY A 93 -22.50 -8.85 -19.82
CA GLY A 93 -22.87 -9.27 -21.18
C GLY A 93 -23.26 -8.13 -22.13
N LYS A 94 -22.95 -6.88 -21.76
CA LYS A 94 -23.00 -5.70 -22.63
C LYS A 94 -22.19 -5.94 -23.91
N SER A 95 -22.57 -5.28 -25.02
CA SER A 95 -21.79 -5.32 -26.27
C SER A 95 -20.36 -4.82 -26.01
N ALA A 96 -19.40 -5.24 -26.84
CA ALA A 96 -18.00 -4.86 -26.71
C ALA A 96 -17.77 -3.32 -26.73
N ASP A 97 -18.71 -2.58 -27.31
CA ASP A 97 -18.71 -1.11 -27.41
C ASP A 97 -19.17 -0.40 -26.12
N ASP A 98 -19.69 -1.13 -25.13
CA ASP A 98 -20.28 -0.63 -23.87
C ASP A 98 -19.52 -1.17 -22.63
N VAL A 99 -18.21 -1.44 -22.81
CA VAL A 99 -17.29 -1.76 -21.71
C VAL A 99 -16.89 -0.48 -20.96
N HIS A 100 -17.00 -0.47 -19.62
CA HIS A 100 -16.67 0.69 -18.79
C HIS A 100 -15.20 1.10 -18.94
N VAL A 101 -14.96 2.30 -19.47
CA VAL A 101 -13.61 2.88 -19.58
C VAL A 101 -13.21 3.52 -18.23
N PRO A 102 -12.04 3.16 -17.67
CA PRO A 102 -11.57 3.74 -16.41
C PRO A 102 -11.50 5.27 -16.44
N THR A 103 -12.23 5.90 -15.52
CA THR A 103 -12.22 7.36 -15.30
C THR A 103 -11.04 7.83 -14.44
N LEU A 104 -10.35 6.89 -13.78
CA LEU A 104 -9.19 7.12 -12.94
C LEU A 104 -7.93 7.34 -13.81
N TRP A 105 -7.47 8.58 -13.95
CA TRP A 105 -6.41 8.92 -14.92
C TRP A 105 -5.09 8.14 -14.75
N TYR A 106 -4.75 7.73 -13.51
CA TYR A 106 -3.57 6.94 -13.18
C TYR A 106 -3.82 5.41 -13.16
N TYR A 107 -4.96 4.92 -13.68
CA TYR A 107 -5.34 3.50 -13.66
C TYR A 107 -4.24 2.58 -14.24
N HIS A 108 -3.70 2.94 -15.41
CA HIS A 108 -2.63 2.19 -16.08
C HIS A 108 -1.35 2.06 -15.25
N LEU A 109 -1.04 3.04 -14.39
CA LEU A 109 0.12 3.00 -13.50
C LEU A 109 -0.03 1.96 -12.38
N LEU A 110 -1.25 1.49 -12.08
CA LEU A 110 -1.54 0.49 -11.04
C LEU A 110 -1.95 -0.88 -11.61
N GLU A 111 -2.04 -1.02 -12.94
CA GLU A 111 -2.46 -2.25 -13.62
C GLU A 111 -1.58 -3.46 -13.28
N PHE A 112 -0.31 -3.23 -12.91
CA PHE A 112 0.60 -4.27 -12.41
C PHE A 112 0.12 -4.95 -11.10
N THR A 113 -0.89 -4.40 -10.42
CA THR A 113 -1.48 -4.95 -9.19
C THR A 113 -2.74 -5.80 -9.40
N VAL A 114 -3.30 -5.88 -10.62
CA VAL A 114 -4.58 -6.59 -10.91
C VAL A 114 -4.59 -8.03 -10.36
N ASP A 115 -3.52 -8.80 -10.60
CA ASP A 115 -3.29 -10.16 -10.09
C ASP A 115 -3.35 -10.31 -8.55
N GLN A 116 -3.32 -9.19 -7.82
CA GLN A 116 -3.28 -9.09 -6.35
C GLN A 116 -4.53 -8.41 -5.77
N GLU A 117 -5.42 -7.89 -6.62
CA GLU A 117 -6.67 -7.20 -6.24
C GLU A 117 -7.93 -7.98 -6.63
N LEU A 118 -7.86 -8.75 -7.72
CA LEU A 118 -8.90 -9.73 -8.06
C LEU A 118 -8.81 -10.93 -7.12
N PRO A 119 -9.95 -11.43 -6.57
CA PRO A 119 -9.99 -12.77 -6.01
C PRO A 119 -9.63 -13.76 -7.11
N THR A 120 -8.52 -14.49 -6.96
CA THR A 120 -8.28 -15.68 -7.80
C THR A 120 -9.42 -16.65 -7.53
N ASP A 121 -10.12 -17.09 -8.59
CA ASP A 121 -11.31 -17.95 -8.47
C ASP A 121 -11.06 -19.10 -7.50
N SER A 122 -11.68 -19.00 -6.33
CA SER A 122 -11.61 -20.06 -5.33
C SER A 122 -12.36 -21.24 -5.90
N ILE A 123 -11.63 -22.32 -6.21
CA ILE A 123 -12.24 -23.60 -6.60
C ILE A 123 -13.27 -23.94 -5.52
N SER A 124 -14.54 -23.82 -5.89
CA SER A 124 -15.64 -23.95 -4.96
C SER A 124 -15.67 -25.38 -4.47
N ASN A 125 -15.46 -25.57 -3.17
CA ASN A 125 -15.39 -26.89 -2.56
C ASN A 125 -16.80 -27.45 -2.40
N PHE A 126 -17.44 -27.76 -3.54
CA PHE A 126 -18.79 -28.29 -3.67
C PHE A 126 -18.84 -29.72 -3.13
N ASN A 127 -18.94 -29.83 -1.81
CA ASN A 127 -19.31 -31.06 -1.12
C ASN A 127 -20.77 -31.40 -1.45
N ASN A 128 -20.96 -32.09 -2.57
CA ASN A 128 -22.26 -32.56 -3.03
C ASN A 128 -22.75 -33.74 -2.17
N THR A 129 -23.60 -33.45 -1.20
CA THR A 129 -24.51 -34.41 -0.55
C THR A 129 -25.85 -33.71 -0.38
N GLY A 130 -26.84 -34.08 -1.18
CA GLY A 130 -28.06 -33.28 -1.39
C GLY A 130 -29.25 -33.59 -0.47
N VAL A 131 -30.39 -33.00 -0.86
CA VAL A 131 -31.79 -33.23 -0.44
C VAL A 131 -32.12 -33.05 1.06
N ASN A 132 -33.02 -32.16 1.49
CA ASN A 132 -33.91 -31.19 0.80
C ASN A 132 -33.86 -29.82 1.57
N ASP A 133 -34.86 -28.99 1.93
CA ASP A 133 -36.36 -28.92 1.89
C ASP A 133 -36.81 -27.43 1.80
N ASP A 134 -38.13 -27.19 1.74
CA ASP A 134 -38.79 -25.90 1.51
C ASP A 134 -38.37 -24.73 2.45
N LEU A 135 -38.11 -23.54 1.89
CA LEU A 135 -38.75 -22.31 2.36
C LEU A 135 -38.79 -21.14 1.34
N ASP A 136 -39.92 -20.43 1.41
CA ASP A 136 -40.38 -19.17 0.82
C ASP A 136 -39.42 -18.16 0.10
N SER A 137 -39.97 -17.45 -0.88
CA SER A 137 -39.34 -16.34 -1.60
C SER A 137 -39.78 -14.97 -1.07
N THR A 138 -38.93 -14.34 -0.26
CA THR A 138 -39.00 -12.88 0.00
C THR A 138 -37.67 -12.22 -0.36
N THR A 139 -37.72 -11.20 -1.22
CA THR A 139 -36.54 -10.46 -1.68
C THR A 139 -35.97 -9.57 -0.59
N GLY A 140 -34.96 -10.08 0.14
CA GLY A 140 -34.12 -9.28 1.01
C GLY A 140 -33.06 -8.52 0.21
N ASP A 141 -33.15 -7.19 0.19
CA ASP A 141 -32.08 -6.32 -0.31
C ASP A 141 -30.91 -6.33 0.68
N ILE A 142 -29.89 -7.15 0.41
CA ILE A 142 -28.70 -7.26 1.26
C ILE A 142 -27.64 -6.28 0.74
N THR A 143 -27.51 -5.17 1.45
CA THR A 143 -26.41 -4.22 1.29
C THR A 143 -25.07 -4.86 1.68
N ASP A 144 -24.31 -5.38 0.71
CA ASP A 144 -22.91 -5.78 0.91
C ASP A 144 -21.99 -4.55 1.02
N GLU A 145 -22.12 -3.82 2.13
CA GLU A 145 -21.13 -2.85 2.63
C GLU A 145 -19.89 -3.57 3.19
N GLY A 146 -19.28 -4.37 2.32
CA GLY A 146 -17.87 -4.74 2.28
C GLY A 146 -17.26 -5.50 3.45
N CYS A 147 -16.84 -6.74 3.21
CA CYS A 147 -15.55 -7.21 3.74
C CYS A 147 -14.88 -8.31 2.90
N SER A 148 -14.08 -7.92 1.90
CA SER A 148 -13.18 -8.83 1.16
C SER A 148 -11.80 -8.21 0.94
N ASN A 149 -11.13 -7.77 2.03
CA ASN A 149 -9.69 -7.48 2.01
C ASN A 149 -9.01 -7.30 3.40
N THR A 150 -9.65 -7.69 4.50
CA THR A 150 -9.04 -7.62 5.85
C THR A 150 -7.71 -8.37 5.94
N LEU A 151 -7.52 -9.46 5.19
CA LEU A 151 -6.26 -10.21 5.22
C LEU A 151 -5.07 -9.40 4.68
N ILE A 152 -5.18 -8.72 3.53
CA ILE A 152 -4.10 -7.88 2.99
C ILE A 152 -3.87 -6.66 3.88
N GLN A 153 -4.94 -6.03 4.36
CA GLN A 153 -4.87 -4.91 5.32
C GLN A 153 -4.10 -5.32 6.59
N ASN A 154 -4.44 -6.47 7.16
CA ASN A 154 -3.79 -7.00 8.35
C ASN A 154 -2.33 -7.39 8.07
N ILE A 155 -2.00 -8.00 6.93
CA ILE A 155 -0.59 -8.33 6.60
C ILE A 155 0.27 -7.07 6.45
N ILE A 156 -0.25 -5.99 5.84
CA ILE A 156 0.47 -4.70 5.72
C ILE A 156 0.64 -4.04 7.10
N ASN A 157 -0.39 -4.09 7.95
CA ASN A 157 -0.35 -3.49 9.29
C ASN A 157 0.48 -4.32 10.30
N ASN A 158 0.51 -5.65 10.18
CA ASN A 158 1.21 -6.54 11.12
C ASN A 158 2.75 -6.44 11.03
N ASP A 159 3.30 -5.86 9.96
CA ASP A 159 4.74 -5.57 9.87
C ASP A 159 5.18 -4.38 10.75
N PHE A 160 4.26 -3.63 11.37
CA PHE A 160 4.57 -2.47 12.23
C PHE A 160 4.86 -2.78 13.70
N ASN A 161 4.58 -4.01 14.17
CA ASN A 161 4.92 -4.44 15.53
C ASN A 161 6.21 -5.26 15.52
N ASP A 162 7.37 -4.61 15.66
CA ASP A 162 8.11 -4.56 16.94
C ASP A 162 9.36 -3.65 16.86
N ASP A 163 10.02 -3.40 17.99
CA ASP A 163 11.38 -2.86 18.15
C ASP A 163 11.70 -1.49 17.51
N ASN A 164 11.17 -0.41 18.11
CA ASN A 164 11.85 0.90 18.10
C ASN A 164 12.32 1.30 19.51
N THR A 165 13.14 0.43 20.12
CA THR A 165 13.85 0.72 21.38
C THR A 165 15.20 0.02 21.40
N ARG A 166 16.29 0.76 21.69
CA ARG A 166 17.67 0.27 21.91
C ARG A 166 18.34 -0.23 20.61
N VAL A 167 19.41 0.36 20.07
CA VAL A 167 20.56 1.10 20.65
C VAL A 167 20.96 2.28 19.76
N GLU A 168 21.31 3.44 20.35
CA GLU A 168 22.36 4.37 19.89
C GLU A 168 22.53 5.50 20.94
N GLN A 169 23.27 5.22 22.04
CA GLN A 169 23.63 6.22 23.06
C GLN A 169 25.09 6.08 23.56
N THR A 170 25.99 5.59 22.70
CA THR A 170 27.37 5.22 23.11
C THR A 170 28.46 5.57 22.08
N ALA A 171 28.43 6.78 21.50
CA ALA A 171 29.46 7.19 20.51
C ALA A 171 29.89 8.69 20.51
N THR A 172 29.73 9.46 21.60
CA THR A 172 30.10 10.90 21.58
C THR A 172 30.64 11.49 22.91
N LYS A 173 31.38 10.72 23.71
CA LYS A 173 32.08 11.22 24.92
C LYS A 173 33.54 10.76 25.03
N LEU A 174 34.31 10.95 23.96
CA LEU A 174 35.79 10.83 23.97
C LEU A 174 36.45 11.98 23.20
N PHE A 175 36.20 13.23 23.63
CA PHE A 175 36.99 14.39 23.21
C PHE A 175 37.15 15.41 24.35
N THR A 176 37.78 14.96 25.44
CA THR A 176 38.09 15.78 26.63
C THR A 176 39.58 15.96 26.81
N SER A 177 40.01 17.21 26.99
CA SER A 177 41.32 17.66 27.49
C SER A 177 42.56 17.39 26.63
N ILE A 178 43.09 18.49 26.12
CA ILE A 178 44.44 18.68 25.56
C ILE A 178 45.51 18.55 26.67
N PRO A 179 46.73 18.11 26.35
CA PRO A 179 47.94 18.72 26.91
C PRO A 179 48.79 19.40 25.82
N SER A 180 49.33 20.58 26.15
CA SER A 180 50.09 21.43 25.22
C SER A 180 51.55 20.96 25.04
N VAL A 181 52.10 21.10 23.83
CA VAL A 181 53.49 20.72 23.50
C VAL A 181 54.41 21.95 23.56
N PRO A 182 55.49 21.94 24.36
CA PRO A 182 56.36 23.10 24.50
C PRO A 182 57.42 23.24 23.39
N GLN A 183 57.44 24.43 22.78
CA GLN A 183 58.61 25.26 22.47
C GLN A 183 59.95 24.55 22.14
N LYS A 184 60.46 24.75 20.92
CA LYS A 184 61.92 24.80 20.66
C LYS A 184 62.30 26.11 19.99
N LYS A 185 63.05 26.93 20.72
CA LYS A 185 63.76 28.10 20.16
C LYS A 185 64.81 27.61 19.17
N LYS A 186 65.01 28.36 18.07
CA LYS A 186 66.26 28.32 17.31
C LYS A 186 67.11 29.53 17.72
N THR A 187 68.41 29.28 17.83
CA THR A 187 69.47 30.29 17.82
C THR A 187 69.67 30.79 16.39
#